data_AF-A0A4R8GD91-F1
#
_entry.id   AF-A0A4R8GD91-F1
#
_cell.length_a   1.000
_cell.length_b   1.000
_cell.length_c   1.000
_cell.angle_alpha   90.00
_cell.angle_beta   90.00
_cell.angle_gamma   90.00
#
_symmetry.space_group_name_H-M   'P 1'
#
loop_
_entity.id
_entity.type
_entity.pdbx_description
1 polymer ?
#
loop_
_entity_poly.entity_id
_entity_poly.type
_entity_poly.pdbx_seq_one_letter_code
_entity_poly.pdbx_strand_id
1 'polypeptide(L)'
;MDVNIVKAEWKDRDIVRNMYAFYLHDLSKYTDAMVVNEEGTFEFDAFSLIWDKEGIEPYLIKADGKLAGFLLLLRAPFLKNADYCINDFFLYNSFRGKNVGQTAIDLLFTEYKGTYYIEQLKRNEPAVRFWKKVYRYYQLDVDEISRMEDGEECVGQLVKLE
;
A
#
# COMPACT_ATOMS: atom_id res chain seq x y z
N MET A 1 14.10 12.19 9.40
CA MET A 1 13.07 11.54 10.23
C MET A 1 13.50 10.10 10.39
N ASP A 2 13.45 9.59 11.60
CA ASP A 2 13.66 8.17 11.89
C ASP A 2 12.41 7.40 11.48
N VAL A 3 12.53 6.53 10.48
CA VAL A 3 11.39 5.79 9.90
C VAL A 3 11.60 4.31 10.15
N ASN A 4 10.53 3.63 10.56
CA ASN A 4 10.51 2.18 10.66
C ASN A 4 9.16 1.62 10.17
N ILE A 5 9.20 0.36 9.75
CA ILE A 5 8.02 -0.44 9.45
C ILE A 5 7.91 -1.55 10.49
N VAL A 6 6.72 -1.76 11.03
CA VAL A 6 6.46 -2.78 12.06
C VAL A 6 5.25 -3.59 11.61
N LYS A 7 5.41 -4.91 11.50
CA LYS A 7 4.28 -5.80 11.20
C LYS A 7 3.20 -5.62 12.28
N ALA A 8 1.98 -5.30 11.85
CA ALA A 8 0.87 -5.09 12.75
C ALA A 8 0.35 -6.45 13.22
N GLU A 9 0.03 -6.55 14.50
CA GLU A 9 -0.55 -7.75 15.10
C GLU A 9 -2.05 -7.54 15.35
N TRP A 10 -2.75 -8.60 15.77
CA TRP A 10 -4.18 -8.52 16.08
C TRP A 10 -4.54 -7.38 17.05
N LYS A 11 -3.66 -7.07 18.02
CA LYS A 11 -3.85 -5.95 18.96
C LYS A 11 -3.90 -4.58 18.28
N ASP A 12 -3.30 -4.46 17.10
CA ASP A 12 -3.25 -3.24 16.29
C ASP A 12 -4.42 -3.15 15.31
N ARG A 13 -5.33 -4.14 15.28
CA ARG A 13 -6.46 -4.22 14.34
C ARG A 13 -7.26 -2.93 14.26
N ASP A 14 -7.59 -2.32 15.39
CA ASP A 14 -8.38 -1.10 15.40
C ASP A 14 -7.58 0.11 14.87
N ILE A 15 -6.25 0.14 15.06
CA ILE A 15 -5.38 1.16 14.45
C ILE A 15 -5.41 1.01 12.93
N VAL A 16 -5.23 -0.21 12.42
CA VAL A 16 -5.24 -0.49 10.98
C VAL A 16 -6.61 -0.16 10.37
N ARG A 17 -7.72 -0.50 11.05
CA ARG A 17 -9.09 -0.14 10.61
C ARG A 17 -9.25 1.37 10.48
N ASN A 18 -8.82 2.13 11.48
CA ASN A 18 -8.89 3.58 11.45
C ASN A 18 -8.05 4.18 10.31
N MET A 19 -6.85 3.64 10.06
CA MET A 19 -6.02 4.09 8.94
C MET A 19 -6.63 3.76 7.58
N TYR A 20 -7.30 2.60 7.43
CA TYR A 20 -8.03 2.26 6.21
C TYR A 20 -9.13 3.26 5.90
N ALA A 21 -9.90 3.71 6.89
CA ALA A 21 -10.91 4.75 6.69
C ALA A 21 -10.30 6.04 6.07
N PHE A 22 -9.12 6.46 6.54
CA PHE A 22 -8.41 7.61 5.97
C PHE A 22 -7.81 7.33 4.59
N TYR A 23 -7.33 6.11 4.35
CA TYR A 23 -6.83 5.69 3.04
C TYR A 23 -7.94 5.71 2.00
N LEU A 24 -9.10 5.11 2.30
CA LEU A 24 -10.25 5.06 1.41
C LEU A 24 -10.82 6.46 1.16
N HIS A 25 -10.88 7.33 2.19
CA HIS A 25 -11.22 8.73 2.01
C HIS A 25 -10.21 9.50 1.12
N ASP A 26 -8.92 9.15 1.16
CA ASP A 26 -7.94 9.77 0.25
C ASP A 26 -8.05 9.21 -1.17
N LEU A 27 -8.36 7.91 -1.30
CA LEU A 27 -8.56 7.21 -2.57
C LEU A 27 -9.82 7.69 -3.29
N SER A 28 -10.88 8.06 -2.55
CA SER A 28 -12.15 8.56 -3.08
C SER A 28 -12.02 9.83 -3.93
N LYS A 29 -10.86 10.48 -3.94
CA LYS A 29 -10.55 11.59 -4.87
C LYS A 29 -10.34 11.13 -6.31
N TYR A 30 -10.08 9.83 -6.51
CA TYR A 30 -9.67 9.26 -7.79
C TYR A 30 -10.64 8.23 -8.36
N THR A 31 -11.64 7.82 -7.56
CA THR A 31 -12.67 6.83 -7.88
C THR A 31 -14.00 7.26 -7.28
N ASP A 32 -15.09 6.95 -7.99
CA ASP A 32 -16.47 7.17 -7.52
C ASP A 32 -17.04 5.92 -6.79
N ALA A 33 -16.27 4.83 -6.70
CA ALA A 33 -16.69 3.57 -6.07
C ALA A 33 -16.71 3.63 -4.54
N MET A 34 -16.05 4.64 -3.93
CA MET A 34 -15.96 4.76 -2.47
C MET A 34 -17.20 5.45 -1.91
N VAL A 35 -17.93 4.74 -1.04
CA VAL A 35 -19.17 5.23 -0.42
C VAL A 35 -19.01 5.32 1.10
N VAL A 36 -19.44 6.43 1.69
CA VAL A 36 -19.48 6.61 3.15
C VAL A 36 -20.66 5.80 3.71
N ASN A 37 -20.41 5.02 4.76
CA ASN A 37 -21.44 4.21 5.41
C ASN A 37 -22.30 5.04 6.39
N GLU A 38 -23.31 4.41 7.01
CA GLU A 38 -24.23 5.07 7.95
C GLU A 38 -23.54 5.58 9.23
N GLU A 39 -22.32 5.11 9.52
CA GLU A 39 -21.51 5.55 10.66
C GLU A 39 -20.64 6.78 10.32
N GLY A 40 -20.70 7.26 9.08
CA GLY A 40 -19.92 8.43 8.63
C GLY A 40 -18.45 8.11 8.35
N THR A 41 -18.11 6.85 8.11
CA THR A 41 -16.75 6.39 7.77
C THR A 41 -16.72 5.63 6.45
N PHE A 42 -15.51 5.40 5.93
CA PHE A 42 -15.26 4.39 4.90
C PHE A 42 -14.84 3.08 5.57
N GLU A 43 -15.26 1.97 4.99
CA GLU A 43 -14.92 0.62 5.45
C GLU A 43 -14.30 -0.18 4.32
N PHE A 44 -13.31 -0.99 4.65
CA PHE A 44 -12.74 -1.94 3.70
C PHE A 44 -13.51 -3.25 3.82
N ASP A 45 -14.32 -3.58 2.80
CA ASP A 45 -15.24 -4.72 2.83
C ASP A 45 -14.55 -6.06 3.18
N ALA A 46 -13.29 -6.22 2.78
CA ALA A 46 -12.51 -7.44 3.01
C ALA A 46 -11.58 -7.34 4.24
N PHE A 47 -11.80 -6.40 5.17
CA PHE A 47 -10.90 -6.12 6.28
C PHE A 47 -10.64 -7.33 7.19
N SER A 48 -11.60 -8.24 7.36
CA SER A 48 -11.39 -9.44 8.17
C SER A 48 -10.32 -10.38 7.57
N LEU A 49 -10.17 -10.40 6.24
CA LEU A 49 -9.20 -11.27 5.55
C LEU A 49 -7.76 -11.01 5.99
N ILE A 50 -7.45 -9.75 6.38
CA ILE A 50 -6.12 -9.35 6.87
C ILE A 50 -5.65 -10.25 8.03
N TRP A 51 -6.58 -10.74 8.83
CA TRP A 51 -6.27 -11.55 10.01
C TRP A 51 -6.71 -13.02 9.86
N ASP A 52 -7.66 -13.28 8.97
CA ASP A 52 -8.21 -14.63 8.74
C ASP A 52 -7.43 -15.43 7.67
N LYS A 53 -6.60 -14.78 6.86
CA LYS A 53 -5.85 -15.41 5.76
C LYS A 53 -4.35 -15.25 5.93
N GLU A 54 -3.64 -16.37 5.81
CA GLU A 54 -2.19 -16.40 5.74
C GLU A 54 -1.70 -15.72 4.46
N GLY A 55 -0.60 -14.97 4.56
CA GLY A 55 -0.02 -14.25 3.42
C GLY A 55 -0.63 -12.88 3.17
N ILE A 56 -1.53 -12.39 4.03
CA ILE A 56 -1.97 -10.99 4.06
C ILE A 56 -1.36 -10.33 5.30
N GLU A 57 -0.46 -9.38 5.11
CA GLU A 57 0.36 -8.85 6.20
C GLU A 57 0.31 -7.32 6.26
N PRO A 58 -0.39 -6.74 7.25
CA PRO A 58 -0.38 -5.31 7.47
C PRO A 58 0.91 -4.89 8.18
N TYR A 59 1.48 -3.76 7.77
CA TYR A 59 2.61 -3.12 8.42
C TYR A 59 2.25 -1.67 8.75
N LEU A 60 2.53 -1.25 9.98
CA LEU A 60 2.46 0.14 10.39
C LEU A 60 3.76 0.84 10.00
N ILE A 61 3.64 2.00 9.36
CA ILE A 61 4.76 2.89 9.08
C ILE A 61 4.80 3.93 10.20
N LYS A 62 5.93 4.02 10.89
CA LYS A 62 6.18 5.03 11.92
C LYS A 62 7.28 5.99 11.50
N ALA A 63 7.12 7.25 11.85
CA ALA A 63 8.13 8.28 11.66
C ALA A 63 8.29 9.11 12.94
N ASP A 64 9.51 9.18 13.47
CA ASP A 64 9.86 9.77 14.76
C ASP A 64 8.96 9.26 15.90
N GLY A 65 8.71 7.94 15.91
CA GLY A 65 7.86 7.24 16.89
C GLY A 65 6.35 7.42 16.70
N LYS A 66 5.90 8.22 15.72
CA LYS A 66 4.48 8.50 15.46
C LYS A 66 3.95 7.65 14.32
N LEU A 67 2.67 7.28 14.37
CA LEU A 67 1.96 6.61 13.28
C LEU A 67 1.92 7.53 12.04
N ALA A 68 2.60 7.14 10.97
CA ALA A 68 2.71 7.90 9.74
C ALA A 68 1.80 7.35 8.63
N GLY A 69 1.48 6.06 8.68
CA GLY A 69 0.61 5.38 7.74
C GLY A 69 0.75 3.87 7.85
N PHE A 70 0.39 3.15 6.78
CA PHE A 70 0.51 1.70 6.72
C PHE A 70 0.81 1.23 5.29
N LEU A 71 1.23 -0.03 5.19
CA LEU A 71 1.22 -0.78 3.94
C LEU A 71 0.62 -2.17 4.16
N LEU A 72 -0.05 -2.71 3.14
CA LEU A 72 -0.54 -4.08 3.12
C LEU A 72 0.31 -4.88 2.14
N LEU A 73 1.08 -5.83 2.66
CA LEU A 73 1.90 -6.72 1.87
C LEU A 73 1.20 -8.07 1.71
N LEU A 74 1.02 -8.51 0.46
CA LEU A 74 0.55 -9.86 0.15
C LEU A 74 1.74 -10.73 -0.26
N ARG A 75 1.70 -12.00 0.15
CA ARG A 75 2.68 -13.02 -0.22
C ARG A 75 2.03 -14.40 -0.25
N ALA A 76 2.77 -15.44 -0.63
CA ALA A 76 2.28 -16.81 -0.54
C ALA A 76 1.80 -17.16 0.89
N PRO A 77 0.72 -17.95 1.05
CA PRO A 77 -0.04 -18.65 0.01
C PRO A 77 -1.15 -17.81 -0.65
N PHE A 78 -1.42 -16.59 -0.17
CA PHE A 78 -2.47 -15.74 -0.71
C PHE A 78 -2.15 -15.25 -2.13
N LEU A 79 -0.91 -14.83 -2.34
CA LEU A 79 -0.38 -14.40 -3.63
C LEU A 79 0.26 -15.58 -4.39
N LYS A 80 0.02 -15.66 -5.70
CA LYS A 80 0.51 -16.77 -6.55
C LYS A 80 1.44 -16.36 -7.70
N ASN A 81 1.33 -15.13 -8.20
CA ASN A 81 1.95 -14.71 -9.47
C ASN A 81 3.19 -13.82 -9.29
N ALA A 82 3.55 -13.52 -8.04
CA ALA A 82 4.75 -12.78 -7.65
C ALA A 82 5.12 -13.22 -6.21
N ASP A 83 6.34 -12.93 -5.78
CA ASP A 83 6.76 -13.19 -4.40
C ASP A 83 6.02 -12.26 -3.43
N TYR A 84 5.84 -11.00 -3.83
CA TYR A 84 5.20 -9.96 -3.03
C TYR A 84 4.25 -9.10 -3.85
N CYS A 85 3.20 -8.58 -3.20
CA CYS A 85 2.37 -7.50 -3.72
C CYS A 85 2.19 -6.43 -2.66
N ILE A 86 2.52 -5.18 -2.98
CA ILE A 86 2.19 -4.05 -2.12
C ILE A 86 0.79 -3.60 -2.54
N ASN A 87 -0.22 -4.20 -1.90
CA ASN A 87 -1.61 -4.05 -2.29
C ASN A 87 -2.14 -2.66 -1.94
N ASP A 88 -1.89 -2.21 -0.72
CA ASP A 88 -2.28 -0.88 -0.26
C ASP A 88 -1.07 -0.17 0.36
N PHE A 89 -0.95 1.12 0.08
CA PHE A 89 0.12 1.95 0.63
C PHE A 89 -0.41 3.35 0.94
N PHE A 90 -0.38 3.73 2.22
CA PHE A 90 -0.95 4.97 2.70
C PHE A 90 -0.01 5.71 3.62
N LEU A 91 0.04 7.03 3.47
CA LEU A 91 0.62 7.96 4.43
C LEU A 91 -0.37 9.09 4.70
N TYR A 92 -0.47 9.49 5.96
CA TYR A 92 -1.16 10.73 6.32
C TYR A 92 -0.48 11.94 5.66
N ASN A 93 -1.28 12.94 5.30
CA ASN A 93 -0.81 14.15 4.60
C ASN A 93 0.35 14.85 5.31
N SER A 94 0.36 14.87 6.66
CA SER A 94 1.42 15.47 7.46
C SER A 94 2.79 14.80 7.31
N PHE A 95 2.86 13.60 6.74
CA PHE A 95 4.10 12.84 6.51
C PHE A 95 4.49 12.76 5.02
N ARG A 96 3.62 13.22 4.11
CA ARG A 96 3.93 13.29 2.67
C ARG A 96 4.95 14.39 2.39
N GLY A 97 5.75 14.19 1.34
CA GLY A 97 6.82 15.14 0.95
C GLY A 97 8.04 15.17 1.88
N LYS A 98 8.09 14.32 2.92
CA LYS A 98 9.18 14.25 3.91
C LYS A 98 10.06 13.00 3.78
N ASN A 99 10.04 12.38 2.60
CA ASN A 99 10.73 11.12 2.28
C ASN A 99 10.29 9.88 3.08
N VAL A 100 9.29 9.99 3.97
CA VAL A 100 8.81 8.85 4.80
C VAL A 100 8.42 7.64 3.95
N GLY A 101 7.70 7.87 2.84
CA GLY A 101 7.26 6.77 1.99
C GLY A 101 8.40 6.05 1.28
N GLN A 102 9.37 6.80 0.75
CA GLN A 102 10.56 6.20 0.13
C GLN A 102 11.33 5.37 1.17
N THR A 103 11.59 5.93 2.35
CA THR A 103 12.33 5.21 3.40
C THR A 103 11.58 3.97 3.90
N ALA A 104 10.24 4.00 3.97
CA ALA A 104 9.46 2.82 4.32
C ALA A 104 9.59 1.70 3.28
N ILE A 105 9.56 2.05 1.98
CA ILE A 105 9.80 1.10 0.90
C ILE A 105 11.25 0.61 0.89
N ASP A 106 12.21 1.49 1.20
CA ASP A 106 13.62 1.09 1.26
C ASP A 106 13.83 -0.01 2.30
N LEU A 107 13.25 0.15 3.49
CA LEU A 107 13.29 -0.85 4.56
C LEU A 107 12.63 -2.17 4.13
N LEU A 108 11.49 -2.10 3.46
CA LEU A 108 10.78 -3.27 2.96
C LEU A 108 11.62 -4.02 1.91
N PHE A 109 12.20 -3.30 0.96
CA PHE A 109 13.02 -3.82 -0.12
C PHE A 109 14.37 -4.36 0.35
N THR A 110 14.91 -3.84 1.45
CA THR A 110 16.09 -4.43 2.10
C THR A 110 15.78 -5.79 2.71
N GLU A 111 14.63 -5.94 3.36
CA GLU A 111 14.24 -7.18 4.04
C GLU A 111 13.74 -8.26 3.07
N TYR A 112 12.96 -7.86 2.07
CA TYR A 112 12.25 -8.79 1.20
C TYR A 112 12.70 -8.63 -0.26
N LYS A 113 13.64 -9.48 -0.69
CA LYS A 113 14.10 -9.58 -2.09
C LYS A 113 13.22 -10.53 -2.89
N GLY A 114 13.01 -10.21 -4.17
CA GLY A 114 12.15 -10.99 -5.06
C GLY A 114 11.38 -10.15 -6.06
N THR A 115 10.35 -10.76 -6.63
CA THR A 115 9.42 -10.13 -7.57
C THR A 115 8.29 -9.42 -6.83
N TYR A 116 7.99 -8.19 -7.26
CA TYR A 116 6.93 -7.37 -6.69
C TYR A 116 5.90 -7.01 -7.76
N TYR A 117 4.62 -7.18 -7.42
CA TYR A 117 3.51 -6.58 -8.14
C TYR A 117 2.97 -5.38 -7.36
N ILE A 118 2.76 -4.25 -8.03
CA ILE A 118 2.12 -3.08 -7.45
C ILE A 118 1.11 -2.55 -8.46
N GLU A 119 -0.11 -2.28 -8.02
CA GLU A 119 -1.18 -1.73 -8.87
C GLU A 119 -1.74 -0.44 -8.28
N GLN A 120 -2.10 0.50 -9.14
CA GLN A 120 -2.72 1.76 -8.74
C GLN A 120 -3.79 2.16 -9.75
N LEU A 121 -4.85 2.84 -9.28
CA LEU A 121 -5.72 3.58 -10.17
C LEU A 121 -4.89 4.54 -11.04
N LYS A 122 -5.06 4.51 -12.35
CA LYS A 122 -4.33 5.37 -13.29
C LYS A 122 -4.57 6.85 -13.02
N ARG A 123 -5.78 7.19 -12.55
CA ARG A 123 -6.17 8.56 -12.15
C ARG A 123 -5.51 9.01 -10.84
N ASN A 124 -4.98 8.10 -10.02
CA ASN A 124 -4.21 8.42 -8.82
C ASN A 124 -2.76 8.78 -9.21
N GLU A 125 -2.62 9.89 -9.93
CA GLU A 125 -1.31 10.34 -10.43
C GLU A 125 -0.26 10.51 -9.33
N PRO A 126 -0.58 10.97 -8.09
CA PRO A 126 0.40 11.02 -7.02
C PRO A 126 1.00 9.64 -6.68
N ALA A 127 0.18 8.59 -6.64
CA ALA A 127 0.65 7.23 -6.39
C ALA A 127 1.50 6.70 -7.57
N VAL A 128 1.03 6.87 -8.81
CA VAL A 128 1.79 6.47 -10.01
C VAL A 128 3.15 7.18 -10.06
N ARG A 129 3.20 8.49 -9.77
CA ARG A 129 4.46 9.24 -9.71
C ARG A 129 5.38 8.78 -8.58
N PHE A 130 4.81 8.44 -7.43
CA PHE A 130 5.56 7.91 -6.29
C PHE A 130 6.28 6.61 -6.68
N TRP A 131 5.56 5.62 -7.21
CA TRP A 131 6.15 4.35 -7.61
C TRP A 131 7.17 4.49 -8.73
N LYS A 132 6.87 5.28 -9.77
CA LYS A 132 7.86 5.60 -10.84
C LYS A 132 9.12 6.28 -10.31
N LYS A 133 9.06 6.98 -9.17
CA LYS A 133 10.25 7.54 -8.50
C LYS A 133 11.02 6.46 -7.73
N VAL A 134 10.31 5.57 -7.02
CA VAL A 134 10.92 4.43 -6.30
C VAL A 134 11.71 3.56 -7.27
N TYR A 135 11.12 3.14 -8.38
CA TYR A 135 11.82 2.27 -9.35
C TYR A 135 13.04 2.94 -9.96
N ARG A 136 12.94 4.24 -10.27
CA ARG A 136 14.09 5.03 -10.77
C ARG A 136 15.22 5.13 -9.76
N TYR A 137 14.90 5.27 -8.46
CA TYR A 137 15.90 5.31 -7.41
C TYR A 137 16.67 3.98 -7.30
N TYR A 138 15.96 2.85 -7.45
CA TYR A 138 16.54 1.51 -7.46
C TYR A 138 17.07 1.05 -8.82
N GLN A 139 16.91 1.86 -9.87
CA GLN A 139 17.27 1.52 -11.26
C GLN A 139 16.62 0.19 -11.72
N LEU A 140 15.36 -0.04 -11.32
CA LEU A 140 14.63 -1.25 -11.69
C LEU A 140 14.01 -1.10 -13.07
N ASP A 141 14.09 -2.19 -13.85
CA ASP A 141 13.22 -2.39 -15.00
C ASP A 141 11.80 -2.68 -14.53
N VAL A 142 10.82 -2.10 -15.22
CA VAL A 142 9.40 -2.16 -14.84
C VAL A 142 8.59 -2.64 -16.02
N ASP A 143 7.94 -3.78 -15.86
CA ASP A 143 6.93 -4.26 -16.80
C ASP A 143 5.57 -3.66 -16.39
N GLU A 144 5.11 -2.66 -17.14
CA GLU A 144 3.86 -1.94 -16.89
C GLU A 144 2.71 -2.51 -17.75
N ILE A 145 1.58 -2.81 -17.11
CA ILE A 145 0.39 -3.37 -17.74
C ILE A 145 -0.81 -2.51 -17.36
N SER A 146 -1.55 -2.04 -18.37
CA SER A 146 -2.84 -1.36 -18.13
C SER A 146 -3.96 -2.39 -18.01
N ARG A 147 -4.85 -2.20 -17.03
CA ARG A 147 -6.00 -3.08 -16.76
C ARG A 147 -7.26 -2.25 -16.55
N MET A 148 -8.42 -2.88 -16.73
CA MET A 148 -9.70 -2.33 -16.33
C MET A 148 -10.25 -3.19 -15.19
N GLU A 149 -10.43 -2.60 -14.01
CA GLU A 149 -11.00 -3.25 -12.84
C GLU A 149 -12.24 -2.47 -12.41
N ASP A 150 -13.39 -3.13 -12.35
CA ASP A 150 -14.68 -2.52 -11.99
C ASP A 150 -15.02 -1.22 -12.74
N GLY A 151 -14.58 -1.13 -14.00
CA GLY A 151 -14.80 0.03 -14.86
C GLY A 151 -13.77 1.16 -14.68
N GLU A 152 -12.77 0.96 -13.82
CA GLU A 152 -11.67 1.89 -13.60
C GLU A 152 -10.38 1.42 -14.26
N GLU A 153 -9.62 2.36 -14.82
CA GLU A 153 -8.33 2.04 -15.42
C GLU A 153 -7.24 1.98 -14.34
N CYS A 154 -6.56 0.84 -14.27
CA CYS A 154 -5.47 0.57 -13.35
C CYS A 154 -4.14 0.42 -14.10
N VAL A 155 -3.04 0.78 -13.43
CA VAL A 155 -1.67 0.57 -13.88
C VAL A 155 -1.03 -0.45 -12.95
N GLY A 156 -0.89 -1.68 -13.42
CA GLY A 156 -0.14 -2.74 -12.77
C GLY A 156 1.34 -2.68 -13.18
N GLN A 157 2.23 -2.90 -12.23
CA GLN A 157 3.68 -2.81 -12.41
C GLN A 157 4.34 -4.02 -11.78
N LEU A 158 5.06 -4.79 -12.58
CA LEU A 158 5.88 -5.91 -12.13
C LEU A 158 7.35 -5.47 -12.14
N VAL A 159 8.04 -5.67 -11.02
CA VAL A 159 9.47 -5.38 -10.88
C VAL A 159 10.18 -6.55 -10.22
N LYS A 160 11.46 -6.73 -10.55
CA LYS A 160 12.32 -7.71 -9.90
C LYS A 160 13.39 -6.99 -9.09
N LEU A 161 13.43 -7.25 -7.78
CA LEU A 161 14.42 -6.72 -6.86
C LEU A 161 15.41 -7.82 -6.47
N GLU A 162 16.67 -7.62 -6.87
CA GLU A 162 17.80 -8.52 -6.53
C GLU A 162 18.44 -8.17 -5.17
#